data_AF-A0AAF0BWE3-F1
#
_entry.id   AF-A0AAF0BWE3-F1
#
_cell.length_a   1.000
_cell.length_b   1.000
_cell.length_c   1.000
_cell.angle_alpha   90.00
_cell.angle_beta   90.00
_cell.angle_gamma   90.00
#
_symmetry.space_group_name_H-M   'P 1'
#
loop_
_entity.id
_entity.type
_entity.pdbx_description
1 polymer ?
#
loop_
_entity_poly.entity_id
_entity_poly.type
_entity_poly.pdbx_seq_one_letter_code
_entity_poly.pdbx_strand_id
1 'polypeptide(L)'
;MVRGAAARPVHVTDRLDFERGARTAYPSLRGGPSKRTTGFRYVVTVDVPYYESRVVTVIFPPGSRTPIVLADGPRDSPHRYEDGGLCMWFPGDPPSMQWRFSHGLLDLLDAIRAHLFREAWWRQHDEWLGPEVGHRPTPSTIEEIA
;
A
#
# COMPACT_ATOMS: atom_id res chain seq x y z
N MET A 1 25.86 8.27 -16.02
CA MET A 1 25.72 6.88 -15.53
C MET A 1 25.79 6.92 -14.00
N VAL A 2 24.63 7.05 -13.33
CA VAL A 2 24.58 7.13 -11.85
C VAL A 2 24.46 5.70 -11.33
N ARG A 3 25.49 5.21 -10.65
CA ARG A 3 25.44 3.93 -9.93
C ARG A 3 24.40 4.06 -8.81
N GLY A 4 23.27 3.37 -8.95
CA GLY A 4 22.28 3.25 -7.89
C GLY A 4 22.91 2.57 -6.68
N ALA A 5 22.91 3.25 -5.53
CA ALA A 5 23.33 2.65 -4.28
C ALA A 5 22.45 1.42 -4.00
N ALA A 6 23.07 0.25 -3.78
CA ALA A 6 22.34 -0.94 -3.37
C ALA A 6 21.58 -0.64 -2.07
N ALA A 7 20.27 -0.90 -2.07
CA ALA A 7 19.45 -0.75 -0.88
C ALA A 7 20.02 -1.60 0.25
N ARG A 8 20.26 -0.99 1.41
CA ARG A 8 20.82 -1.70 2.57
C ARG A 8 19.84 -2.81 2.99
N PRO A 9 20.33 -4.02 3.31
CA PRO A 9 19.48 -5.08 3.82
C PRO A 9 18.77 -4.60 5.08
N VAL A 10 17.46 -4.90 5.19
CA VAL A 10 16.66 -4.60 6.38
C VAL A 10 17.26 -5.38 7.55
N HIS A 11 17.78 -4.68 8.57
CA HIS A 11 18.34 -5.33 9.75
C HIS A 11 17.21 -5.93 10.61
N VAL A 12 17.52 -6.96 11.40
CA VAL A 12 16.52 -7.62 12.28
C VAL A 12 15.92 -6.67 13.31
N THR A 13 16.65 -5.64 13.76
CA THR A 13 16.14 -4.58 14.65
C THR A 13 15.16 -3.66 13.93
N ASP A 14 15.45 -3.26 12.69
CA ASP A 14 14.53 -2.46 11.86
C ASP A 14 13.16 -3.13 11.72
N ARG A 15 13.14 -4.47 11.73
CA ARG A 15 11.93 -5.27 11.64
C ARG A 15 11.07 -5.19 12.90
N LEU A 16 11.67 -5.30 14.09
CA LEU A 16 10.89 -5.28 15.34
C LEU A 16 10.22 -3.92 15.54
N ASP A 17 10.92 -2.85 15.16
CA ASP A 17 10.35 -1.50 15.17
C ASP A 17 9.28 -1.36 14.09
N PHE A 18 9.52 -1.89 12.89
CA PHE A 18 8.53 -1.90 11.81
C PHE A 18 7.24 -2.66 12.18
N GLU A 19 7.33 -3.87 12.75
CA GLU A 19 6.15 -4.69 13.09
C GLU A 19 5.50 -4.30 14.44
N ARG A 20 6.03 -3.30 15.14
CA ARG A 20 5.60 -2.92 16.50
C ARG A 20 4.10 -2.65 16.56
N GLY A 21 3.39 -3.36 17.45
CA GLY A 21 1.95 -3.19 17.70
C GLY A 21 1.02 -3.74 16.61
N ALA A 22 1.51 -4.01 15.40
CA ALA A 22 0.68 -4.40 14.26
C ALA A 22 -0.15 -5.67 14.52
N ARG A 23 0.44 -6.71 15.13
CA ARG A 23 -0.28 -7.96 15.44
C ARG A 23 -1.30 -7.82 16.57
N THR A 24 -1.08 -6.88 17.48
CA THR A 24 -2.04 -6.59 18.56
C THR A 24 -3.27 -5.89 18.01
N ALA A 25 -3.07 -4.89 17.14
CA ALA A 25 -4.16 -4.15 16.50
C ALA A 25 -4.87 -4.94 15.39
N TYR A 26 -4.13 -5.80 14.67
CA TYR A 26 -4.65 -6.65 13.59
C TYR A 26 -4.37 -8.13 13.90
N PRO A 27 -5.22 -8.80 14.70
CA PRO A 27 -4.99 -10.19 15.14
C PRO A 27 -4.98 -11.21 14.00
N SER A 28 -5.57 -10.89 12.85
CA SER A 28 -5.57 -11.71 11.63
C SER A 28 -4.25 -11.63 10.86
N LEU A 29 -3.35 -10.70 11.22
CA LEU A 29 -2.08 -10.48 10.52
C LEU A 29 -1.20 -11.73 10.54
N ARG A 30 -0.84 -12.22 9.37
CA ARG A 30 0.07 -13.34 9.12
C ARG A 30 1.20 -12.91 8.18
N GLY A 31 2.25 -13.72 8.14
CA GLY A 31 3.42 -13.47 7.30
C GLY A 31 4.55 -12.72 8.01
N GLY A 32 5.49 -12.24 7.22
CA GLY A 32 6.77 -11.69 7.64
C GLY A 32 7.88 -11.99 6.63
N PRO A 33 9.14 -11.72 6.99
CA PRO A 33 10.29 -12.10 6.19
C PRO A 33 10.44 -13.61 6.09
N SER A 34 10.69 -14.11 4.89
CA SER A 34 11.03 -15.52 4.67
C SER A 34 12.54 -15.66 4.59
N LYS A 35 13.09 -16.69 5.23
CA LYS A 35 14.52 -17.05 5.07
C LYS A 35 14.88 -17.42 3.63
N ARG A 36 13.88 -17.66 2.76
CA ARG A 36 14.03 -18.06 1.36
C ARG A 36 13.84 -16.91 0.37
N THR A 37 13.27 -15.78 0.79
CA THR A 37 13.03 -14.62 -0.09
C THR A 37 13.74 -13.40 0.45
N THR A 38 14.35 -12.62 -0.42
CA THR A 38 14.99 -11.33 -0.09
C THR A 38 13.96 -10.21 0.16
N GLY A 39 12.67 -10.47 -0.06
CA GLY A 39 11.53 -9.61 0.30
C GLY A 39 10.67 -10.22 1.40
N PHE A 40 9.56 -9.56 1.74
CA PHE A 40 8.63 -10.03 2.78
C PHE A 40 7.17 -9.74 2.44
N ARG A 41 6.27 -10.59 2.93
CA ARG A 41 4.85 -10.58 2.61
C ARG A 41 4.01 -10.68 3.87
N TYR A 42 3.01 -9.83 3.98
CA TYR A 42 1.97 -9.90 5.00
C TYR A 42 0.60 -10.14 4.37
N VAL A 43 -0.25 -10.88 5.09
CA VAL A 43 -1.65 -11.07 4.76
C VAL A 43 -2.48 -10.76 5.99
N VAL A 44 -3.54 -9.99 5.83
CA VAL A 44 -4.36 -9.53 6.95
C VAL A 44 -5.80 -9.35 6.47
N THR A 45 -6.75 -9.71 7.32
CA THR A 45 -8.15 -9.32 7.14
C THR A 45 -8.32 -7.96 7.80
N VAL A 46 -8.64 -6.95 7.00
CA VAL A 46 -8.90 -5.58 7.43
C VAL A 46 -10.39 -5.40 7.58
N ASP A 47 -10.82 -5.07 8.79
CA ASP A 47 -12.16 -4.59 9.06
C ASP A 47 -12.33 -3.20 8.45
N VAL A 48 -13.34 -3.03 7.60
CA VAL A 48 -13.69 -1.74 6.97
C VAL A 48 -15.01 -1.29 7.62
N PRO A 49 -15.01 -0.26 8.48
CA PRO A 49 -16.21 0.13 9.23
C PRO A 49 -17.41 0.34 8.32
N TYR A 50 -18.56 -0.27 8.67
CA TYR A 50 -19.82 -0.22 7.91
C TYR A 50 -19.82 -0.92 6.54
N TYR A 51 -18.72 -1.56 6.16
CA TYR A 51 -18.56 -2.25 4.90
C TYR A 51 -18.03 -3.68 5.10
N GLU A 52 -17.98 -4.44 4.01
CA GLU A 52 -17.40 -5.78 4.03
C GLU A 52 -15.88 -5.72 4.30
N SER A 53 -15.40 -6.59 5.19
CA SER A 53 -13.97 -6.77 5.43
C SER A 53 -13.22 -7.19 4.17
N ARG A 54 -11.93 -6.86 4.10
CA ARG A 54 -11.07 -7.18 2.94
C ARG A 54 -9.84 -7.96 3.33
N VAL A 55 -9.47 -8.94 2.52
CA VAL A 55 -8.16 -9.60 2.61
C VAL A 55 -7.15 -8.75 1.86
N VAL A 56 -6.19 -8.21 2.62
CA VAL A 56 -5.11 -7.38 2.10
C VAL A 56 -3.83 -8.19 2.08
N THR A 57 -3.12 -8.14 0.95
CA THR A 57 -1.75 -8.61 0.82
C THR A 57 -0.81 -7.42 0.69
N VAL A 58 0.15 -7.31 1.60
CA VAL A 58 1.23 -6.32 1.53
C VAL A 58 2.52 -7.03 1.14
N ILE A 59 3.15 -6.60 0.06
CA ILE A 59 4.37 -7.21 -0.48
C ILE A 59 5.47 -6.15 -0.50
N PHE A 60 6.61 -6.47 0.11
CA PHE A 60 7.84 -5.70 -0.02
C PHE A 60 8.79 -6.50 -0.92
N PRO A 61 9.01 -6.05 -2.17
CA PRO A 61 9.98 -6.66 -3.06
C PRO A 61 11.39 -6.68 -2.45
N PRO A 62 12.28 -7.59 -2.89
CA PRO A 62 13.67 -7.61 -2.49
C PRO A 62 14.36 -6.23 -2.52
N GLY A 63 14.89 -5.80 -1.38
CA GLY A 63 15.58 -4.51 -1.25
C GLY A 63 14.68 -3.27 -1.33
N SER A 64 13.37 -3.42 -1.47
CA SER A 64 12.42 -2.30 -1.51
C SER A 64 11.86 -2.00 -0.12
N ARG A 65 11.70 -0.71 0.18
CA ARG A 65 10.93 -0.20 1.33
C ARG A 65 9.55 0.33 0.93
N THR A 66 9.23 0.28 -0.36
CA THR A 66 7.93 0.66 -0.91
C THR A 66 7.09 -0.61 -1.08
N PRO A 67 5.92 -0.71 -0.41
CA PRO A 67 5.07 -1.86 -0.54
C PRO A 67 4.24 -1.82 -1.83
N ILE A 68 3.97 -3.00 -2.38
CA ILE A 68 2.83 -3.24 -3.25
C ILE A 68 1.68 -3.70 -2.34
N VAL A 69 0.53 -3.06 -2.45
CA VAL A 69 -0.65 -3.37 -1.63
C VAL A 69 -1.76 -3.87 -2.55
N LEU A 70 -2.21 -5.09 -2.32
CA LEU A 70 -3.31 -5.71 -3.05
C LEU A 70 -4.47 -5.94 -2.07
N ALA A 71 -5.70 -5.69 -2.52
CA ALA A 71 -6.90 -6.02 -1.77
C ALA A 71 -7.87 -6.81 -2.66
N ASP A 72 -8.55 -7.78 -2.07
CA ASP A 72 -9.65 -8.48 -2.72
C ASP A 72 -10.89 -7.58 -2.89
N GLY A 73 -11.95 -8.13 -3.50
CA GLY A 73 -13.21 -7.43 -3.72
C GLY A 73 -13.25 -6.59 -5.01
N PRO A 74 -14.15 -5.58 -5.07
CA PRO A 74 -14.35 -4.73 -6.24
C PRO A 74 -13.07 -4.02 -6.68
N ARG A 75 -12.89 -3.90 -7.99
CA ARG A 75 -11.73 -3.23 -8.60
C ARG A 75 -12.04 -1.82 -9.10
N ASP A 76 -13.31 -1.46 -9.19
CA ASP A 76 -13.71 -0.10 -9.56
C ASP A 76 -13.42 0.85 -8.40
N SER A 77 -12.48 1.75 -8.65
CA SER A 77 -12.04 2.80 -7.73
C SER A 77 -11.08 3.74 -8.48
N PRO A 78 -11.17 5.07 -8.29
CA PRO A 78 -10.22 6.02 -8.89
C PRO A 78 -8.77 5.84 -8.38
N HIS A 79 -8.58 5.12 -7.27
CA HIS A 79 -7.27 4.92 -6.65
C HIS A 79 -6.80 3.47 -6.66
N ARG A 80 -6.94 2.82 -7.82
CA ARG A 80 -6.32 1.52 -8.12
C ARG A 80 -5.46 1.61 -9.38
N TYR A 81 -4.32 0.93 -9.36
CA TYR A 81 -3.50 0.70 -10.54
C TYR A 81 -4.14 -0.37 -11.43
N GLU A 82 -3.72 -0.42 -12.70
CA GLU A 82 -4.22 -1.40 -13.69
C GLU A 82 -4.02 -2.86 -13.24
N ASP A 83 -2.98 -3.14 -12.47
CA ASP A 83 -2.69 -4.47 -11.91
C ASP A 83 -3.55 -4.83 -10.69
N GLY A 84 -4.45 -3.93 -10.27
CA GLY A 84 -5.33 -4.08 -9.12
C GLY A 84 -4.70 -3.67 -7.78
N GLY A 85 -3.47 -3.17 -7.78
CA GLY A 85 -2.83 -2.60 -6.60
C GLY A 85 -3.50 -1.32 -6.13
N LEU A 86 -3.56 -1.11 -4.82
CA LEU A 86 -4.04 0.15 -4.25
C LEU A 86 -3.00 1.24 -4.49
N CYS A 87 -3.45 2.38 -5.01
CA CYS A 87 -2.66 3.60 -5.07
C CYS A 87 -2.63 4.24 -3.67
N MET A 88 -1.83 3.63 -2.79
CA MET A 88 -1.73 4.07 -1.39
C MET A 88 -0.96 5.39 -1.24
N TRP A 89 -0.08 5.71 -2.21
CA TRP A 89 0.84 6.85 -2.17
C TRP A 89 1.18 7.27 -3.60
N PHE A 90 1.07 8.56 -3.93
CA PHE A 90 1.71 9.06 -5.13
C PHE A 90 3.16 9.45 -4.79
N PRO A 91 4.18 8.91 -5.49
CA PRO A 91 5.59 9.21 -5.22
C PRO A 91 5.95 10.71 -5.27
N GLY A 92 5.13 11.52 -5.96
CA GLY A 92 5.31 12.97 -6.07
C GLY A 92 4.66 13.81 -4.97
N ASP A 93 3.89 13.22 -4.05
CA ASP A 93 3.24 13.99 -2.97
C ASP A 93 4.27 14.48 -1.94
N PRO A 94 3.99 15.57 -1.21
CA PRO A 94 4.85 16.02 -0.13
C PRO A 94 5.15 14.90 0.88
N PRO A 95 6.39 14.82 1.41
CA PRO A 95 6.79 13.87 2.46
C PRO A 95 5.80 13.66 3.62
N SER A 96 5.09 14.71 4.01
CA SER A 96 4.11 14.68 5.10
C SER A 96 2.83 13.91 4.75
N MET A 97 2.56 13.70 3.46
CA MET A 97 1.43 12.93 2.96
C MET A 97 1.84 11.50 2.58
N GLN A 98 3.11 11.15 2.66
CA GLN A 98 3.59 9.81 2.31
C GLN A 98 3.81 8.97 3.57
N TRP A 99 3.31 7.73 3.57
CA TRP A 99 3.84 6.74 4.48
C TRP A 99 5.27 6.37 4.09
N ARG A 100 6.10 6.18 5.11
CA ARG A 100 7.49 5.74 4.98
C ARG A 100 7.67 4.49 5.82
N PHE A 101 8.62 3.65 5.42
CA PHE A 101 8.95 2.44 6.18
C PHE A 101 9.20 2.69 7.67
N SER A 102 9.76 3.85 8.03
CA SER A 102 10.00 4.26 9.42
C SER A 102 8.74 4.53 10.24
N HIS A 103 7.58 4.74 9.61
CA HIS A 103 6.29 4.87 10.30
C HIS A 103 5.77 3.50 10.76
N GLY A 104 6.27 2.41 10.18
CA GLY A 104 5.94 1.06 10.61
C GLY A 104 4.68 0.47 9.97
N LEU A 105 4.50 -0.82 10.19
CA LEU A 105 3.44 -1.64 9.61
C LEU A 105 2.06 -1.26 10.15
N LEU A 106 1.95 -0.88 11.42
CA LEU A 106 0.67 -0.49 12.01
C LEU A 106 0.07 0.70 11.25
N ASP A 107 0.84 1.78 11.11
CA ASP A 107 0.45 2.98 10.37
C ASP A 107 0.11 2.67 8.90
N LEU A 108 0.82 1.72 8.27
CA LEU A 108 0.51 1.28 6.92
C LEU A 108 -0.88 0.61 6.86
N LEU A 109 -1.18 -0.28 7.82
CA LEU A 109 -2.46 -0.99 7.86
C LEU A 109 -3.63 -0.05 8.17
N ASP A 110 -3.42 0.95 9.02
CA ASP A 110 -4.42 2.00 9.28
C ASP A 110 -4.67 2.86 8.04
N ALA A 111 -3.62 3.22 7.30
CA ALA A 111 -3.75 3.92 6.03
C ALA A 111 -4.53 3.08 5.00
N ILE A 112 -4.22 1.78 4.89
CA ILE A 112 -4.94 0.85 4.00
C ILE A 112 -6.41 0.76 4.39
N ARG A 113 -6.71 0.66 5.69
CA ARG A 113 -8.09 0.63 6.20
C ARG A 113 -8.85 1.89 5.79
N ALA A 114 -8.25 3.07 5.97
CA ALA A 114 -8.84 4.34 5.56
C ALA A 114 -9.05 4.41 4.04
N HIS A 115 -8.10 3.91 3.24
CA HIS A 115 -8.22 3.83 1.79
C HIS A 115 -9.42 2.99 1.36
N LEU A 116 -9.52 1.76 1.88
CA LEU A 116 -10.61 0.84 1.55
C LEU A 116 -11.99 1.39 1.94
N PHE A 117 -12.07 2.13 3.05
CA PHE A 117 -13.28 2.83 3.44
C PHE A 117 -13.67 3.89 2.40
N ARG A 118 -12.72 4.72 1.95
CA ARG A 118 -12.98 5.75 0.93
C ARG A 118 -13.43 5.15 -0.40
N GLU A 119 -12.82 4.03 -0.82
CA GLU A 119 -13.27 3.34 -2.02
C GLU A 119 -14.72 2.84 -1.89
N ALA A 120 -15.08 2.32 -0.70
CA ALA A 120 -16.42 1.81 -0.45
C ALA A 120 -17.46 2.92 -0.41
N TRP A 121 -17.10 4.06 0.19
CA TRP A 121 -17.92 5.28 0.16
C TRP A 121 -18.09 5.81 -1.26
N TRP A 122 -17.01 5.95 -2.02
CA TRP A 122 -17.05 6.45 -3.39
C TRP A 122 -17.98 5.60 -4.27
N ARG A 123 -17.94 4.27 -4.16
CA ARG A 123 -18.86 3.40 -4.91
C ARG A 123 -20.35 3.64 -4.58
N GLN A 124 -20.67 4.13 -3.40
CA GLN A 124 -22.05 4.39 -2.97
C GLN A 124 -22.51 5.82 -3.26
N HIS A 125 -21.58 6.77 -3.26
CA HIS A 125 -21.90 8.19 -3.24
C HIS A 125 -21.30 8.98 -4.41
N ASP A 126 -20.46 8.34 -5.23
CA ASP A 126 -19.71 8.95 -6.34
C ASP A 126 -18.84 10.15 -5.90
N GLU A 127 -18.40 10.12 -4.64
CA GLU A 127 -17.58 11.15 -4.00
C GLU A 127 -16.40 10.51 -3.28
N TRP A 128 -15.19 11.03 -3.45
CA TRP A 128 -14.03 10.56 -2.68
C TRP A 128 -13.86 11.34 -1.38
N LEU A 129 -13.80 10.64 -0.25
CA LEU A 129 -13.62 11.28 1.06
C LEU A 129 -12.15 11.56 1.38
N GLY A 130 -11.78 12.84 1.37
CA GLY A 130 -10.50 13.32 1.84
C GLY A 130 -9.65 13.96 0.74
N PRO A 131 -8.37 14.23 1.00
CA PRO A 131 -7.51 14.87 0.02
C PRO A 131 -7.35 14.02 -1.23
N GLU A 132 -7.59 14.63 -2.38
CA GLU A 132 -7.18 14.12 -3.68
C GLU A 132 -6.09 15.06 -4.21
N VAL A 133 -4.93 14.51 -4.55
CA VAL A 133 -4.02 15.23 -5.45
C VAL A 133 -4.39 14.77 -6.85
N GLY A 134 -4.83 15.71 -7.68
CA GLY A 134 -5.20 15.43 -9.06
C GLY A 134 -3.97 15.01 -9.86
N HIS A 135 -3.67 13.71 -9.87
CA HIS A 135 -2.68 13.16 -10.78
C HIS A 135 -3.37 12.97 -12.12
N ARG A 136 -3.02 13.81 -13.11
CA ARG A 136 -3.36 13.47 -14.50
C ARG A 136 -2.81 12.07 -14.77
N PRO A 137 -3.57 11.18 -15.43
CA PRO A 137 -2.99 9.96 -15.96
C PRO A 137 -1.75 10.36 -16.76
N THR A 138 -0.61 9.71 -16.51
CA THR A 138 0.49 9.78 -17.48
C THR A 138 -0.10 9.37 -18.82
N PRO A 139 -0.03 10.20 -19.88
CA PRO A 139 -0.50 9.76 -21.18
C PRO A 139 0.27 8.49 -21.52
N SER A 140 -0.44 7.36 -21.55
CA SER A 140 0.07 6.12 -22.09
C SER A 140 0.43 6.42 -23.54
N THR A 141 1.69 6.22 -23.91
CA THR A 141 2.20 6.38 -25.27
C THR A 141 1.47 5.43 -26.22
N ILE A 142 0.28 5.80 -26.68
CA ILE A 142 -0.32 5.39 -27.95
C ILE A 142 -1.20 6.56 -28.43
N GLU A 143 -0.57 7.57 -29.01
CA GLU A 143 -1.15 8.32 -30.14
C GLU A 143 -0.17 8.07 -31.31
N GLU A 144 -0.60 7.27 -32.27
CA GLU A 144 -0.98 7.77 -33.60
C GLU A 144 0.19 8.47 -34.30
N ILE A 145 0.99 7.65 -35.00
CA ILE A 145 1.65 8.13 -36.21
C ILE A 145 0.66 7.81 -37.34
N ALA A 146 -0.07 8.85 -37.72
CA ALA A 146 -0.65 9.01 -39.04
C ALA A 146 0.44 9.09 -40.12
#